data_AF-A0A8J6S8H7-F1
#
_entry.id   AF-A0A8J6S8H7-F1
#
_cell.length_a   1.000
_cell.length_b   1.000
_cell.length_c   1.000
_cell.angle_alpha   90.00
_cell.angle_beta   90.00
_cell.angle_gamma   90.00
#
_symmetry.space_group_name_H-M   'P 1'
#
loop_
_entity.id
_entity.type
_entity.pdbx_description
1 polymer ?
#
loop_
_entity_poly.entity_id
_entity_poly.type
_entity_poly.pdbx_seq_one_letter_code
_entity_poly.pdbx_strand_id
1 'polypeptide(L)'
;MLSARALADQVSLAEAFEALRGEDMGEEMAEVLENIFQTLNVEETLLEEGEERDELAPDRTQGRQRVHDRLRGLCNLEAVQRILNHLAPVLWSEPDEEWHRWAALRFKATLGGALLDACGQLCPQSDAVELILDIDPGVRSESPDAAAIPSGVEEIWITESTIGGGGVIEEILRRYAADPANFFRLASSALEPSDFEIVDSELTRLLELTETSAEVAEAMGDVRSATGYGELKQASDRLRKVLSSQGILVTHPVMTAINARVLRPGSNQETDKLLLDLIRLWHEEEERLGIEIDARVFAYVVSNDDQLDRALSHLGLVQPNPYWRFQAIYGLLWSRGNILRSRALSSYNPFAVLPDADRELLLDVLQKDEYTVWLDNPDWREQVAEAFKRGISVSLIAHPDAKRDLKSAILGLAAEPVELGFLQVYPQVEGVQRHPRGFAVRLRMREAVQ
;
A
#
# COMPACT_ATOMS: atom_id res chain seq x y z
N MET A 1 4.58 18.63 9.04
CA MET A 1 4.26 20.06 9.22
C MET A 1 3.62 20.64 7.95
N LEU A 2 4.27 20.67 6.78
CA LEU A 2 3.64 21.18 5.54
C LEU A 2 2.25 20.58 5.25
N SER A 3 2.16 19.25 5.11
CA SER A 3 0.87 18.60 4.88
C SER A 3 -0.08 18.85 6.06
N ALA A 4 0.41 18.77 7.31
CA ALA A 4 -0.41 19.05 8.49
C ALA A 4 -1.07 20.43 8.44
N ARG A 5 -0.32 21.47 8.02
CA ARG A 5 -0.84 22.83 7.86
C ARG A 5 -1.84 22.92 6.71
N ALA A 6 -1.55 22.27 5.57
CA ALA A 6 -2.47 22.23 4.43
C ALA A 6 -3.82 21.54 4.76
N LEU A 7 -3.80 20.50 5.60
CA LEU A 7 -5.02 19.85 6.09
C LEU A 7 -5.76 20.72 7.09
N ALA A 8 -5.05 21.29 8.09
CA ALA A 8 -5.66 22.09 9.14
C ALA A 8 -6.34 23.37 8.61
N ASP A 9 -5.68 24.04 7.67
CA ASP A 9 -6.19 25.29 7.09
C ASP A 9 -7.09 25.05 5.87
N GLN A 10 -7.22 23.81 5.39
CA GLN A 10 -7.99 23.46 4.19
C GLN A 10 -7.52 24.21 2.94
N VAL A 11 -6.20 24.35 2.77
CA VAL A 11 -5.54 25.06 1.66
C VAL A 11 -4.63 24.13 0.86
N SER A 12 -4.17 24.55 -0.31
CA SER A 12 -3.20 23.80 -1.10
C SER A 12 -1.83 23.69 -0.40
N LEU A 13 -0.99 22.73 -0.83
CA LEU A 13 0.39 22.62 -0.33
C LEU A 13 1.20 23.90 -0.58
N ALA A 14 1.00 24.56 -1.73
CA ALA A 14 1.69 25.80 -2.06
C ALA A 14 1.28 26.96 -1.13
N GLU A 15 -0.01 27.10 -0.84
CA GLU A 15 -0.51 28.12 0.09
C GLU A 15 -0.03 27.87 1.52
N ALA A 16 -0.08 26.62 1.98
CA ALA A 16 0.44 26.23 3.28
C ALA A 16 1.95 26.52 3.40
N PHE A 17 2.71 26.26 2.33
CA PHE A 17 4.14 26.55 2.29
C PHE A 17 4.43 28.05 2.40
N GLU A 18 3.70 28.89 1.66
CA GLU A 18 3.86 30.35 1.75
C GLU A 18 3.48 30.90 3.13
N ALA A 19 2.46 30.35 3.78
CA ALA A 19 2.13 30.68 5.17
C ALA A 19 3.29 30.34 6.12
N LEU A 20 3.83 29.11 6.01
CA LEU A 20 4.94 28.63 6.83
C LEU A 20 6.24 29.41 6.63
N ARG A 21 6.47 29.98 5.43
CA ARG A 21 7.62 30.86 5.17
C ARG A 21 7.52 32.22 5.86
N GLY A 22 6.31 32.64 6.20
CA GLY A 22 6.05 33.86 6.99
C GLY A 22 6.18 33.66 8.50
N GLU A 23 6.24 32.40 8.96
CA GLU A 23 6.28 31.99 10.37
C GLU A 23 7.66 31.41 10.75
N ASP A 24 7.90 31.13 12.03
CA ASP A 24 9.10 30.40 12.47
C ASP A 24 8.91 28.90 12.22
N MET A 25 9.41 28.44 11.07
CA MET A 25 9.36 27.04 10.65
C MET A 25 9.94 26.08 11.70
N GLY A 26 10.96 26.51 12.45
CA GLY A 26 11.58 25.69 13.49
C GLY A 26 10.65 25.47 14.67
N GLU A 27 9.91 26.51 15.06
CA GLU A 27 8.90 26.46 16.12
C GLU A 27 7.70 25.58 15.72
N GLU A 28 7.17 25.75 14.51
CA GLU A 28 6.09 24.93 13.97
C GLU A 28 6.48 23.43 13.86
N MET A 29 7.73 23.14 13.45
CA MET A 29 8.23 21.75 13.48
C MET A 29 8.31 21.21 14.90
N ALA A 30 8.76 22.04 15.84
CA ALA A 30 8.87 21.65 17.24
C ALA A 30 7.50 21.40 17.88
N GLU A 31 6.47 22.18 17.56
CA GLU A 31 5.10 21.97 18.04
C GLU A 31 4.51 20.64 17.56
N VAL A 32 4.73 20.29 16.29
CA VAL A 32 4.34 18.99 15.75
C VAL A 32 5.06 17.86 16.50
N LEU A 33 6.35 18.02 16.78
CA LEU A 33 7.12 17.04 17.57
C LEU A 33 6.58 16.90 18.99
N GLU A 34 6.23 18.02 19.64
CA GLU A 34 5.70 18.04 21.00
C GLU A 34 4.36 17.32 21.13
N ASN A 35 3.54 17.29 20.08
CA ASN A 35 2.26 16.58 20.09
C ASN A 35 2.39 15.11 19.68
N ILE A 36 3.30 14.77 18.77
CA ILE A 36 3.47 13.38 18.31
C ILE A 36 4.31 12.55 19.28
N PHE A 37 5.32 13.15 19.92
CA PHE A 37 6.35 12.45 20.71
C PHE A 37 6.24 12.65 22.22
N GLN A 38 5.09 13.01 22.78
CA GLN A 38 4.98 12.97 24.25
C GLN A 38 5.19 11.53 24.70
N THR A 39 6.09 11.32 25.64
CA THR A 39 6.12 10.09 26.40
C THR A 39 4.98 10.14 27.40
N LEU A 40 4.15 9.11 27.42
CA LEU A 40 3.34 8.81 28.60
C LEU A 40 4.34 8.66 29.76
N ASN A 41 4.29 9.55 30.76
CA ASN A 41 5.07 9.52 32.01
C ASN A 41 4.77 8.27 32.88
N VAL A 42 4.31 7.16 32.30
CA VAL A 42 3.81 5.99 33.03
C VAL A 42 4.95 5.04 33.42
N GLU A 43 6.05 5.00 32.66
CA GLU A 43 7.19 4.11 32.99
C GLU A 43 8.23 4.72 33.94
N GLU A 44 8.34 6.06 34.04
CA GLU A 44 9.25 6.70 35.02
C GLU A 44 8.74 6.61 36.47
N THR A 45 7.48 6.24 36.72
CA THR A 45 6.97 5.98 38.08
C THR A 45 7.15 4.54 38.56
N LEU A 46 7.54 3.60 37.69
CA LEU A 46 7.67 2.18 38.04
C LEU A 46 9.10 1.66 38.00
N LEU A 47 10.04 2.46 37.47
CA LEU A 47 11.45 2.16 37.48
C LEU A 47 12.16 3.27 38.26
N GLU A 48 12.89 2.85 39.31
CA GLU A 48 13.92 3.61 40.03
C GLU A 48 13.47 4.42 41.26
N GLU A 49 13.06 3.71 42.32
CA GLU A 49 13.63 4.00 43.65
C GLU A 49 15.14 3.63 43.62
N GLY A 50 16.00 4.43 42.99
CA GLY A 50 17.42 4.09 42.99
C GLY A 50 18.42 4.91 42.19
N GLU A 51 18.03 5.66 41.16
CA GLU A 51 19.03 6.42 40.38
C GLU A 51 19.08 7.89 40.79
N GLU A 52 20.31 8.35 41.05
CA GLU A 52 20.64 9.71 41.45
C GLU A 52 20.06 10.70 40.44
N ARG A 53 19.19 11.60 40.93
CA ARG A 53 18.76 12.78 40.18
C ARG A 53 20.00 13.54 39.73
N ASP A 54 20.25 13.51 38.43
CA ASP A 54 21.28 14.33 37.78
C ASP A 54 20.85 15.81 37.89
N GLU A 55 21.28 16.50 38.95
CA GLU A 55 20.94 17.88 39.33
C GLU A 55 21.50 18.97 38.38
N LEU A 56 21.82 18.64 37.12
CA LEU A 56 22.53 19.54 36.21
C LEU A 56 21.83 19.67 34.84
N ALA A 57 20.59 20.18 34.84
CA ALA A 57 20.04 20.92 33.68
C ALA A 57 18.84 21.77 34.12
N PRO A 58 19.00 23.08 34.37
CA PRO A 58 17.94 23.95 34.88
C PRO A 58 16.81 24.30 33.88
N ASP A 59 16.74 23.64 32.72
CA ASP A 59 15.78 23.98 31.64
C ASP A 59 15.10 22.76 30.99
N ARG A 60 15.15 21.58 31.63
CA ARG A 60 14.44 20.41 31.10
C ARG A 60 12.97 20.47 31.51
N THR A 61 12.09 20.68 30.53
CA THR A 61 10.65 20.44 30.70
C THR A 61 10.46 18.95 31.08
N GLN A 62 9.82 18.70 32.23
CA GLN A 62 9.57 17.35 32.75
C GLN A 62 8.91 16.46 31.67
N GLY A 63 9.47 15.28 31.41
CA GLY A 63 8.92 14.28 30.47
C GLY A 63 9.42 14.37 29.02
N ARG A 64 10.52 15.09 28.71
CA ARG A 64 11.11 15.14 27.36
C ARG A 64 12.37 14.26 27.24
N GLN A 65 12.41 13.38 26.24
CA GLN A 65 13.57 12.53 25.94
C GLN A 65 14.71 13.32 25.28
N ARG A 66 15.97 12.90 25.49
CA ARG A 66 17.17 13.52 24.85
C ARG A 66 17.10 13.55 23.32
N VAL A 67 16.40 12.60 22.69
CA VAL A 67 16.21 12.56 21.23
C VAL A 67 15.29 13.69 20.77
N HIS A 68 14.25 14.02 21.55
CA HIS A 68 13.32 15.10 21.25
C HIS A 68 14.05 16.46 21.20
N ASP A 69 14.87 16.76 22.21
CA ASP A 69 15.63 18.02 22.25
C ASP A 69 16.63 18.12 21.09
N ARG A 70 17.25 17.00 20.69
CA ARG A 70 18.13 16.94 19.51
C ARG A 70 17.36 17.22 18.23
N LEU A 71 16.19 16.60 18.04
CA LEU A 71 15.34 16.84 16.86
C LEU A 71 14.90 18.31 16.79
N ARG A 72 14.46 18.90 17.91
CA ARG A 72 14.13 20.33 17.99
C ARG A 72 15.33 21.20 17.62
N GLY A 73 16.51 20.87 18.14
CA GLY A 73 17.76 21.55 17.76
C GLY A 73 18.04 21.49 16.25
N LEU A 74 17.80 20.34 15.61
CA LEU A 74 17.95 20.18 14.15
C LEU A 74 16.91 20.97 13.36
N CYS A 75 15.67 21.09 13.84
CA CYS A 75 14.61 21.89 13.20
C CYS A 75 14.97 23.38 13.11
N ASN A 76 15.76 23.87 14.07
CA ASN A 76 16.21 25.26 14.14
C ASN A 76 17.51 25.51 13.36
N LEU A 77 18.10 24.48 12.71
CA LEU A 77 19.29 24.68 11.88
C LEU A 77 18.90 25.29 10.53
N GLU A 78 19.47 26.46 10.22
CA GLU A 78 19.27 27.16 8.95
C GLU A 78 19.56 26.26 7.73
N ALA A 79 20.59 25.41 7.82
CA ALA A 79 20.93 24.46 6.76
C ALA A 79 19.80 23.46 6.47
N VAL A 80 19.10 22.98 7.51
CA VAL A 80 17.97 22.04 7.38
C VAL A 80 16.78 22.77 6.80
N GLN A 81 16.40 23.92 7.37
CA GLN A 81 15.28 24.73 6.89
C GLN A 81 15.45 25.13 5.43
N ARG A 82 16.66 25.55 5.02
CA ARG A 82 16.98 25.89 3.63
C ARG A 82 16.78 24.70 2.69
N ILE A 83 17.20 23.50 3.07
CA ILE A 83 17.02 22.30 2.24
C ILE A 83 15.53 21.94 2.17
N LEU A 84 14.80 21.93 3.28
CA LEU A 84 13.36 21.64 3.28
C LEU A 84 12.58 22.64 2.42
N ASN A 85 12.89 23.93 2.53
CA ASN A 85 12.30 24.98 1.70
C ASN A 85 12.61 24.81 0.21
N HIS A 86 13.80 24.31 -0.12
CA HIS A 86 14.19 24.05 -1.50
C HIS A 86 13.46 22.82 -2.08
N LEU A 87 13.23 21.79 -1.26
CA LEU A 87 12.60 20.53 -1.69
C LEU A 87 11.07 20.59 -1.71
N ALA A 88 10.43 21.39 -0.85
CA ALA A 88 8.98 21.42 -0.74
C ALA A 88 8.26 21.64 -2.09
N PRO A 89 8.70 22.55 -2.98
CA PRO A 89 8.04 22.78 -4.27
C PRO A 89 7.92 21.56 -5.18
N VAL A 90 8.75 20.53 -5.00
CA VAL A 90 8.66 19.27 -5.77
C VAL A 90 7.28 18.61 -5.64
N LEU A 91 6.55 18.88 -4.56
CA LEU A 91 5.22 18.29 -4.32
C LEU A 91 4.10 18.91 -5.17
N TRP A 92 4.29 20.09 -5.76
CA TRP A 92 3.25 20.77 -6.56
C TRP A 92 3.74 21.42 -7.86
N SER A 93 5.06 21.44 -8.10
CA SER A 93 5.63 21.96 -9.34
C SER A 93 5.52 20.95 -10.47
N GLU A 94 5.59 21.42 -11.72
CA GLU A 94 5.68 20.51 -12.86
C GLU A 94 6.96 19.65 -12.79
N PRO A 95 6.89 18.37 -13.21
CA PRO A 95 8.06 17.50 -13.27
C PRO A 95 9.20 18.08 -14.11
N ASP A 96 10.40 18.16 -13.53
CA ASP A 96 11.62 18.55 -14.22
C ASP A 96 12.47 17.32 -14.61
N GLU A 97 13.65 17.57 -15.19
CA GLU A 97 14.58 16.50 -15.59
C GLU A 97 15.05 15.66 -14.39
N GLU A 98 15.20 16.25 -13.20
CA GLU A 98 15.61 15.52 -12.00
C GLU A 98 14.50 14.60 -11.49
N TRP A 99 13.27 15.09 -11.50
CA TRP A 99 12.08 14.32 -11.19
C TRP A 99 11.93 13.12 -12.13
N HIS A 100 12.08 13.33 -13.45
CA HIS A 100 11.98 12.25 -14.42
C HIS A 100 13.07 11.19 -14.25
N ARG A 101 14.30 11.61 -13.92
CA ARG A 101 15.40 10.70 -13.60
C ARG A 101 15.10 9.89 -12.32
N TRP A 102 14.56 10.53 -11.29
CA TRP A 102 14.13 9.84 -10.07
C TRP A 102 13.00 8.84 -10.34
N ALA A 103 12.00 9.23 -11.13
CA ALA A 103 10.89 8.36 -11.52
C ALA A 103 11.37 7.15 -12.33
N ALA A 104 12.34 7.34 -13.25
CA ALA A 104 12.97 6.25 -13.99
C ALA A 104 13.71 5.27 -13.06
N LEU A 105 14.41 5.78 -12.04
CA LEU A 105 15.06 4.92 -11.03
C LEU A 105 14.04 4.11 -10.22
N ARG A 106 12.93 4.71 -9.79
CA ARG A 106 11.83 3.99 -9.11
C ARG A 106 11.18 2.95 -10.01
N PHE A 107 10.99 3.27 -11.29
CA PHE A 107 10.48 2.34 -12.29
C PHE A 107 11.41 1.12 -12.43
N LYS A 108 12.74 1.36 -12.55
CA LYS A 108 13.74 0.28 -12.60
C LYS A 108 13.77 -0.55 -11.32
N ALA A 109 13.71 0.08 -10.15
CA ALA A 109 13.64 -0.62 -8.87
C ALA A 109 12.40 -1.52 -8.78
N THR A 110 11.25 -1.02 -9.24
CA THR A 110 9.98 -1.77 -9.27
C THR A 110 10.05 -2.96 -10.22
N LEU A 111 10.47 -2.73 -11.47
CA LEU A 111 10.63 -3.79 -12.46
C LEU A 111 11.67 -4.82 -11.99
N GLY A 112 12.81 -4.36 -11.49
CA GLY A 112 13.87 -5.22 -10.97
C GLY A 112 13.42 -6.05 -9.78
N GLY A 113 12.66 -5.47 -8.85
CA GLY A 113 12.07 -6.19 -7.72
C GLY A 113 11.12 -7.30 -8.18
N ALA A 114 10.25 -7.00 -9.15
CA ALA A 114 9.32 -8.00 -9.72
C ALA A 114 10.05 -9.13 -10.47
N LEU A 115 11.12 -8.81 -11.21
CA LEU A 115 11.95 -9.80 -11.89
C LEU A 115 12.73 -10.66 -10.90
N LEU A 116 13.25 -10.07 -9.82
CA LEU A 116 13.94 -10.78 -8.75
C LEU A 116 12.99 -11.75 -8.03
N ASP A 117 11.77 -11.30 -7.72
CA ASP A 117 10.75 -12.15 -7.12
C ASP A 117 10.39 -13.34 -8.05
N ALA A 118 10.23 -13.08 -9.35
CA ALA A 118 10.00 -14.12 -10.35
C ALA A 118 11.14 -15.15 -10.40
N CYS A 119 12.41 -14.70 -10.30
CA CYS A 119 13.57 -15.59 -10.20
C CYS A 119 13.46 -16.50 -8.96
N GLY A 120 13.10 -15.95 -7.80
CA GLY A 120 12.90 -16.71 -6.57
C GLY A 120 11.76 -17.74 -6.69
N GLN A 121 10.63 -17.36 -7.27
CA GLN A 121 9.49 -18.26 -7.48
C GLN A 121 9.78 -19.36 -8.51
N LEU A 122 10.61 -19.08 -9.53
CA LEU A 122 10.96 -20.06 -10.56
C LEU A 122 11.86 -21.17 -9.99
N CYS A 123 12.68 -20.85 -8.98
CA CYS A 123 13.61 -21.78 -8.33
C CYS A 123 13.47 -21.80 -6.78
N PRO A 124 12.35 -22.29 -6.21
CA PRO A 124 12.11 -22.20 -4.75
C PRO A 124 13.04 -23.03 -3.88
N GLN A 125 13.77 -23.98 -4.47
CA GLN A 125 14.73 -24.84 -3.76
C GLN A 125 16.11 -24.19 -3.60
N SER A 126 16.38 -23.15 -4.37
CA SER A 126 17.56 -22.31 -4.21
C SER A 126 17.23 -21.24 -3.19
N ASP A 127 18.11 -21.00 -2.22
CA ASP A 127 17.90 -19.91 -1.27
C ASP A 127 17.90 -18.58 -2.05
N ALA A 128 16.73 -17.95 -2.20
CA ALA A 128 16.56 -16.66 -2.87
C ALA A 128 17.42 -15.54 -2.25
N VAL A 129 17.95 -15.78 -1.04
CA VAL A 129 18.93 -14.93 -0.32
C VAL A 129 20.25 -14.78 -1.09
N GLU A 130 20.52 -15.63 -2.08
CA GLU A 130 21.75 -15.55 -2.88
C GLU A 130 21.68 -14.56 -4.04
N LEU A 131 20.51 -14.02 -4.41
CA LEU A 131 20.39 -13.09 -5.53
C LEU A 131 20.35 -11.63 -5.06
N ILE A 132 21.15 -10.79 -5.70
CA ILE A 132 21.24 -9.35 -5.47
C ILE A 132 20.73 -8.62 -6.72
N LEU A 133 19.83 -7.65 -6.50
CA LEU A 133 19.34 -6.74 -7.54
C LEU A 133 20.17 -5.45 -7.56
N ASP A 134 20.63 -5.08 -8.74
CA ASP A 134 21.23 -3.77 -9.02
C ASP A 134 20.53 -3.11 -10.22
N ILE A 135 20.34 -1.80 -10.12
CA ILE A 135 19.70 -0.95 -11.16
C ILE A 135 20.67 0.10 -11.72
N ASP A 136 21.89 0.15 -11.16
CA ASP A 136 22.99 0.94 -11.65
C ASP A 136 24.03 -0.02 -12.27
N PRO A 137 24.28 0.06 -13.60
CA PRO A 137 25.29 -0.79 -14.24
C PRO A 137 26.73 -0.44 -13.81
N GLY A 138 26.91 0.62 -13.02
CA GLY A 138 28.19 1.06 -12.50
C GLY A 138 29.14 1.57 -13.59
N VAL A 139 30.42 1.69 -13.23
CA VAL A 139 31.46 2.15 -14.15
C VAL A 139 31.79 1.06 -15.16
N ARG A 140 31.49 1.30 -16.43
CA ARG A 140 31.94 0.43 -17.52
C ARG A 140 33.44 0.61 -17.75
N SER A 141 34.13 -0.50 -18.00
CA SER A 141 35.54 -0.47 -18.42
C SER A 141 35.67 0.38 -19.69
N GLU A 142 36.65 1.29 -19.73
CA GLU A 142 37.02 2.06 -20.93
C GLU A 142 37.64 1.17 -22.04
N SER A 143 37.59 -0.15 -21.89
CA SER A 143 38.02 -1.10 -22.92
C SER A 143 37.26 -0.84 -24.23
N PRO A 144 37.95 -0.83 -25.39
CA PRO A 144 37.31 -0.66 -26.69
C PRO A 144 36.20 -1.69 -27.01
N ASP A 145 36.22 -2.83 -26.31
CA ASP A 145 35.26 -3.93 -26.48
C ASP A 145 34.02 -3.81 -25.56
N ALA A 146 34.01 -2.86 -24.62
CA ALA A 146 32.83 -2.59 -23.80
C ALA A 146 31.80 -1.81 -24.62
N ALA A 147 30.83 -2.53 -25.20
CA ALA A 147 29.74 -1.90 -25.93
C ALA A 147 29.03 -0.86 -25.03
N ALA A 148 28.75 0.33 -25.54
CA ALA A 148 27.87 1.27 -24.85
C ALA A 148 26.45 0.67 -24.75
N ILE A 149 25.69 1.03 -23.70
CA ILE A 149 24.27 0.69 -23.65
C ILE A 149 23.61 1.36 -24.87
N PRO A 150 22.89 0.61 -25.73
CA PRO A 150 22.21 1.20 -26.87
C PRO A 150 21.25 2.29 -26.42
N SER A 151 21.10 3.33 -27.24
CA SER A 151 20.12 4.39 -26.97
C SER A 151 18.72 3.78 -26.81
N GLY A 152 18.03 4.15 -25.73
CA GLY A 152 16.70 3.64 -25.41
C GLY A 152 16.68 2.28 -24.70
N VAL A 153 17.84 1.76 -24.29
CA VAL A 153 17.96 0.55 -23.46
C VAL A 153 18.40 0.95 -22.06
N GLU A 154 17.79 0.31 -21.05
CA GLU A 154 18.19 0.39 -19.66
C GLU A 154 18.57 -1.01 -19.18
N GLU A 155 19.40 -1.08 -18.15
CA GLU A 155 19.89 -2.36 -17.60
C GLU A 155 19.45 -2.57 -16.16
N ILE A 156 19.14 -3.82 -15.86
CA ILE A 156 18.86 -4.32 -14.52
C ILE A 156 19.70 -5.58 -14.36
N TRP A 157 20.46 -5.65 -13.29
CA TRP A 157 21.37 -6.75 -13.00
C TRP A 157 20.80 -7.57 -11.85
N ILE A 158 20.71 -8.89 -12.05
CA ILE A 158 20.43 -9.86 -11.01
C ILE A 158 21.64 -10.78 -10.94
N THR A 159 22.37 -10.70 -9.83
CA THR A 159 23.66 -11.39 -9.66
C THR A 159 23.64 -12.29 -8.45
N GLU A 160 24.44 -13.36 -8.48
CA GLU A 160 24.65 -14.20 -7.30
C GLU A 160 25.68 -13.56 -6.37
N SER A 161 25.41 -13.63 -5.07
CA SER A 161 26.33 -13.18 -4.02
C SER A 161 27.45 -14.21 -3.74
N THR A 162 27.26 -15.46 -4.17
CA THR A 162 28.20 -16.56 -3.99
C THR A 162 29.39 -16.47 -4.95
N ILE A 163 30.61 -16.39 -4.40
CA ILE A 163 31.85 -16.35 -5.18
C ILE A 163 32.01 -17.66 -5.97
N GLY A 164 32.11 -17.56 -7.29
CA GLY A 164 32.28 -18.71 -8.20
C GLY A 164 30.98 -19.26 -8.77
N GLY A 165 29.84 -18.67 -8.42
CA GLY A 165 28.52 -19.05 -8.91
C GLY A 165 27.89 -20.20 -8.12
N GLY A 166 26.75 -19.97 -7.50
CA GLY A 166 25.90 -20.98 -6.85
C GLY A 166 25.13 -21.86 -7.83
N GLY A 167 25.11 -21.52 -9.13
CA GLY A 167 24.40 -22.26 -10.18
C GLY A 167 22.90 -21.94 -10.26
N VAL A 168 22.45 -20.94 -9.49
CA VAL A 168 21.06 -20.50 -9.40
C VAL A 168 20.64 -19.79 -10.68
N ILE A 169 21.49 -18.90 -11.21
CA ILE A 169 21.26 -18.19 -12.48
C ILE A 169 21.20 -19.19 -13.65
N GLU A 170 22.08 -20.19 -13.71
CA GLU A 170 22.03 -21.21 -14.76
C GLU A 170 20.74 -22.03 -14.71
N GLU A 171 20.24 -22.36 -13.51
CA GLU A 171 18.96 -23.05 -13.35
C GLU A 171 17.78 -22.15 -13.72
N ILE A 172 17.81 -20.86 -13.34
CA ILE A 172 16.82 -19.86 -13.75
C ILE A 172 16.78 -19.76 -15.27
N LEU A 173 17.94 -19.61 -15.94
CA LEU A 173 18.03 -19.52 -17.39
C LEU A 173 17.52 -20.79 -18.07
N ARG A 174 17.80 -21.98 -17.51
CA ARG A 174 17.28 -23.25 -18.01
C ARG A 174 15.74 -23.30 -17.95
N ARG A 175 15.14 -22.87 -16.84
CA ARG A 175 13.68 -22.86 -16.66
C ARG A 175 13.02 -21.77 -17.50
N TYR A 176 13.64 -20.59 -17.58
CA TYR A 176 13.21 -19.51 -18.46
C TYR A 176 13.20 -19.96 -19.92
N ALA A 177 14.27 -20.61 -20.39
CA ALA A 177 14.34 -21.11 -21.76
C ALA A 177 13.27 -22.19 -22.07
N ALA A 178 12.79 -22.91 -21.06
CA ALA A 178 11.74 -23.91 -21.22
C ALA A 178 10.33 -23.31 -21.30
N ASP A 179 10.03 -22.27 -20.50
CA ASP A 179 8.75 -21.54 -20.54
C ASP A 179 8.94 -20.04 -20.18
N PRO A 180 9.32 -19.19 -21.15
CA PRO A 180 9.50 -17.75 -20.92
C PRO A 180 8.22 -17.06 -20.46
N ALA A 181 7.06 -17.53 -20.96
CA ALA A 181 5.77 -16.95 -20.61
C ALA A 181 5.46 -17.15 -19.12
N ASN A 182 5.86 -18.29 -18.54
CA ASN A 182 5.72 -18.50 -17.10
C ASN A 182 6.50 -17.51 -16.27
N PHE A 183 7.74 -17.21 -16.64
CA PHE A 183 8.57 -16.25 -15.91
C PHE A 183 7.91 -14.87 -15.85
N PHE A 184 7.39 -14.36 -16.97
CA PHE A 184 6.68 -13.08 -16.98
C PHE A 184 5.33 -13.11 -16.26
N ARG A 185 4.65 -14.27 -16.20
CA ARG A 185 3.47 -14.44 -15.34
C ARG A 185 3.84 -14.33 -13.86
N LEU A 186 4.94 -14.95 -13.43
CA LEU A 186 5.44 -14.83 -12.06
C LEU A 186 5.82 -13.37 -11.74
N ALA A 187 6.53 -12.70 -12.64
CA ALA A 187 6.86 -11.27 -12.48
C ALA A 187 5.61 -10.39 -12.41
N SER A 188 4.58 -10.71 -13.19
CA SER A 188 3.29 -10.01 -13.12
C SER A 188 2.55 -10.28 -11.81
N SER A 189 2.63 -11.51 -11.28
CA SER A 189 2.05 -11.88 -9.98
C SER A 189 2.73 -11.16 -8.82
N ALA A 190 4.03 -10.87 -8.91
CA ALA A 190 4.73 -10.03 -7.92
C ALA A 190 4.17 -8.60 -7.84
N LEU A 191 3.48 -8.13 -8.89
CA LEU A 191 2.81 -6.83 -8.94
C LEU A 191 1.36 -6.88 -8.45
N GLU A 192 0.87 -8.02 -7.96
CA GLU A 192 -0.45 -8.09 -7.33
C GLU A 192 -0.44 -7.38 -5.95
N PRO A 193 -1.60 -6.91 -5.46
CA PRO A 193 -1.69 -6.31 -4.14
C PRO A 193 -1.18 -7.26 -3.04
N SER A 194 -0.32 -6.75 -2.17
CA SER A 194 0.15 -7.52 -1.01
C SER A 194 -0.97 -7.80 0.00
N ASP A 195 -0.75 -8.77 0.89
CA ASP A 195 -1.70 -9.06 1.99
C ASP A 195 -2.08 -7.82 2.81
N PHE A 196 -1.16 -6.87 3.00
CA PHE A 196 -1.44 -5.64 3.74
C PHE A 196 -2.31 -4.66 2.95
N GLU A 197 -2.15 -4.57 1.63
CA GLU A 197 -3.02 -3.75 0.77
C GLU A 197 -4.42 -4.36 0.68
N ILE A 198 -4.51 -5.69 0.65
CA ILE A 198 -5.78 -6.40 0.75
C ILE A 198 -6.45 -6.10 2.09
N VAL A 199 -5.71 -6.15 3.21
CA VAL A 199 -6.23 -5.77 4.52
C VAL A 199 -6.79 -4.34 4.52
N ASP A 200 -6.07 -3.38 3.95
CA ASP A 200 -6.51 -2.00 3.87
C ASP A 200 -7.86 -1.85 3.13
N SER A 201 -7.91 -2.36 1.90
CA SER A 201 -9.13 -2.29 1.07
C SER A 201 -10.32 -3.04 1.67
N GLU A 202 -10.10 -4.22 2.27
CA GLU A 202 -11.17 -5.04 2.86
C GLU A 202 -11.69 -4.49 4.18
N LEU A 203 -10.85 -3.86 5.01
CA LEU A 203 -11.31 -3.17 6.23
C LEU A 203 -12.16 -1.94 5.89
N THR A 204 -11.73 -1.15 4.89
CA THR A 204 -12.50 0.00 4.41
C THR A 204 -13.86 -0.44 3.89
N ARG A 205 -13.89 -1.46 3.03
CA ARG A 205 -15.12 -2.01 2.48
C ARG A 205 -16.02 -2.63 3.54
N LEU A 206 -15.46 -3.30 4.55
CA LEU A 206 -16.23 -3.80 5.70
C LEU A 206 -16.98 -2.67 6.38
N LEU A 207 -16.30 -1.55 6.67
CA LEU A 207 -16.89 -0.41 7.35
C LEU A 207 -18.00 0.23 6.50
N GLU A 208 -17.79 0.39 5.19
CA GLU A 208 -18.85 0.84 4.27
C GLU A 208 -20.08 -0.08 4.30
N LEU A 209 -19.87 -1.40 4.34
CA LEU A 209 -20.95 -2.38 4.44
C LEU A 209 -21.71 -2.28 5.77
N THR A 210 -21.14 -1.74 6.84
CA THR A 210 -21.88 -1.52 8.10
C THR A 210 -22.98 -0.47 7.95
N GLU A 211 -22.87 0.45 6.99
CA GLU A 211 -23.92 1.45 6.70
C GLU A 211 -25.00 0.90 5.77
N THR A 212 -24.66 -0.03 4.86
CA THR A 212 -25.55 -0.49 3.80
C THR A 212 -26.13 -1.89 4.03
N SER A 213 -25.51 -2.72 4.87
CA SER A 213 -25.91 -4.11 5.11
C SER A 213 -26.21 -4.38 6.58
N ALA A 214 -27.51 -4.46 6.89
CA ALA A 214 -27.98 -4.83 8.22
C ALA A 214 -27.44 -6.20 8.67
N GLU A 215 -27.27 -7.15 7.75
CA GLU A 215 -26.74 -8.48 8.06
C GLU A 215 -25.28 -8.41 8.57
N VAL A 216 -24.45 -7.54 7.99
CA VAL A 216 -23.07 -7.31 8.42
C VAL A 216 -23.05 -6.63 9.78
N ALA A 217 -23.84 -5.57 9.96
CA ALA A 217 -23.93 -4.84 11.22
C ALA A 217 -24.40 -5.73 12.38
N GLU A 218 -25.43 -6.58 12.15
CA GLU A 218 -25.89 -7.58 13.12
C GLU A 218 -24.80 -8.60 13.44
N ALA A 219 -24.11 -9.15 12.45
CA ALA A 219 -23.07 -10.14 12.67
C ALA A 219 -21.88 -9.58 13.47
N MET A 220 -21.53 -8.30 13.26
CA MET A 220 -20.53 -7.61 14.09
C MET A 220 -21.05 -7.36 15.51
N GLY A 221 -22.32 -6.99 15.66
CA GLY A 221 -22.98 -6.84 16.95
C GLY A 221 -22.98 -8.12 17.77
N ASP A 222 -23.29 -9.26 17.13
CA ASP A 222 -23.23 -10.59 17.75
C ASP A 222 -21.84 -10.88 18.32
N VAL A 223 -20.78 -10.63 17.55
CA VAL A 223 -19.39 -10.84 18.00
C VAL A 223 -19.04 -9.97 19.19
N ARG A 224 -19.46 -8.70 19.19
CA ARG A 224 -19.23 -7.75 20.30
C ARG A 224 -20.00 -8.11 21.56
N SER A 225 -21.20 -8.66 21.41
CA SER A 225 -22.09 -9.04 22.52
C SER A 225 -21.80 -10.41 23.10
N ALA A 226 -21.02 -11.25 22.40
CA ALA A 226 -20.79 -12.64 22.77
C ALA A 226 -20.15 -12.79 24.16
N THR A 227 -20.82 -13.54 25.04
CA THR A 227 -20.35 -13.79 26.39
C THR A 227 -19.78 -15.20 26.50
N GLY A 228 -18.45 -15.28 26.40
CA GLY A 228 -17.71 -16.53 26.55
C GLY A 228 -17.40 -17.24 25.24
N TYR A 229 -16.61 -18.32 25.36
CA TYR A 229 -15.93 -18.92 24.21
C TYR A 229 -16.88 -19.56 23.17
N GLY A 230 -17.93 -20.25 23.62
CA GLY A 230 -18.87 -20.94 22.73
C GLY A 230 -19.67 -19.97 21.85
N GLU A 231 -20.22 -18.92 22.46
CA GLU A 231 -20.95 -17.86 21.77
C GLU A 231 -20.03 -17.10 20.81
N LEU A 232 -18.83 -16.72 21.27
CA LEU A 232 -17.86 -15.99 20.45
C LEU A 232 -17.45 -16.78 19.21
N LYS A 233 -17.26 -18.10 19.34
CA LYS A 233 -16.95 -18.98 18.21
C LYS A 233 -18.11 -19.01 17.20
N GLN A 234 -19.34 -19.17 17.66
CA GLN A 234 -20.51 -19.19 16.78
C GLN A 234 -20.72 -17.85 16.07
N ALA A 235 -20.60 -16.74 16.80
CA ALA A 235 -20.69 -15.40 16.24
C ALA A 235 -19.58 -15.13 15.21
N SER A 236 -18.34 -15.56 15.50
CA SER A 236 -17.21 -15.45 14.56
C SER A 236 -17.42 -16.28 13.29
N ASP A 237 -17.96 -17.50 13.42
CA ASP A 237 -18.28 -18.36 12.27
C ASP A 237 -19.43 -17.78 11.44
N ARG A 238 -20.44 -17.16 12.07
CA ARG A 238 -21.50 -16.42 11.39
C ARG A 238 -20.92 -15.22 10.64
N LEU A 239 -20.11 -14.40 11.30
CA LEU A 239 -19.47 -13.23 10.69
C LEU A 239 -18.67 -13.63 9.44
N ARG A 240 -17.81 -14.65 9.51
CA ARG A 240 -17.05 -15.12 8.33
C ARG A 240 -17.96 -15.51 7.16
N LYS A 241 -19.10 -16.16 7.43
CA LYS A 241 -20.06 -16.53 6.36
C LYS A 241 -20.72 -15.31 5.73
N VAL A 242 -21.16 -14.35 6.55
CA VAL A 242 -21.77 -13.10 6.10
C VAL A 242 -20.76 -12.26 5.30
N LEU A 243 -19.53 -12.10 5.80
CA LEU A 243 -18.50 -11.37 5.07
C LEU A 243 -18.20 -12.01 3.70
N SER A 244 -18.06 -13.33 3.65
CA SER A 244 -17.82 -14.06 2.40
C SER A 244 -19.00 -13.95 1.41
N SER A 245 -20.25 -13.95 1.90
CA SER A 245 -21.43 -13.74 1.04
C SER A 245 -21.49 -12.33 0.47
N GLN A 246 -21.11 -11.32 1.26
CA GLN A 246 -20.96 -9.91 0.84
C GLN A 246 -19.70 -9.66 -0.02
N GLY A 247 -18.91 -10.71 -0.24
CA GLY A 247 -17.75 -10.67 -1.12
C GLY A 247 -16.46 -10.17 -0.47
N ILE A 248 -16.45 -9.92 0.84
CA ILE A 248 -15.24 -9.61 1.63
C ILE A 248 -14.32 -10.83 1.68
N LEU A 249 -13.02 -10.60 1.56
CA LEU A 249 -12.02 -11.67 1.66
C LEU A 249 -11.79 -12.08 3.13
N VAL A 250 -12.13 -13.32 3.48
CA VAL A 250 -11.99 -13.84 4.85
C VAL A 250 -10.68 -14.60 5.08
N THR A 251 -9.56 -14.07 4.59
CA THR A 251 -8.21 -14.62 4.86
C THR A 251 -7.79 -14.36 6.30
N HIS A 252 -6.76 -15.07 6.77
CA HIS A 252 -6.24 -14.89 8.12
C HIS A 252 -5.78 -13.44 8.40
N PRO A 253 -5.01 -12.76 7.54
CA PRO A 253 -4.61 -11.37 7.76
C PRO A 253 -5.81 -10.42 7.92
N VAL A 254 -6.81 -10.53 7.05
CA VAL A 254 -8.03 -9.70 7.10
C VAL A 254 -8.80 -9.95 8.38
N MET A 255 -9.10 -11.21 8.71
CA MET A 255 -9.84 -11.53 9.94
C MET A 255 -9.09 -11.10 11.21
N THR A 256 -7.77 -11.23 11.24
CA THR A 256 -6.95 -10.74 12.35
C THR A 256 -7.01 -9.21 12.45
N ALA A 257 -6.92 -8.49 11.34
CA ALA A 257 -7.02 -7.04 11.32
C ALA A 257 -8.40 -6.53 11.75
N ILE A 258 -9.49 -7.18 11.30
CA ILE A 258 -10.86 -6.88 11.74
C ILE A 258 -10.98 -7.02 13.26
N ASN A 259 -10.53 -8.14 13.82
CA ASN A 259 -10.58 -8.38 15.27
C ASN A 259 -9.69 -7.39 16.05
N ALA A 260 -8.53 -7.05 15.53
CA ALA A 260 -7.55 -6.20 16.18
C ALA A 260 -7.84 -4.69 16.04
N ARG A 261 -8.77 -4.27 15.19
CA ARG A 261 -9.05 -2.83 14.94
C ARG A 261 -10.52 -2.48 15.04
N VAL A 262 -11.37 -3.18 14.30
CA VAL A 262 -12.80 -2.89 14.18
C VAL A 262 -13.61 -3.52 15.32
N LEU A 263 -13.28 -4.75 15.70
CA LEU A 263 -13.96 -5.49 16.78
C LEU A 263 -13.18 -5.47 18.10
N ARG A 264 -12.39 -4.42 18.35
CA ARG A 264 -11.69 -4.26 19.64
C ARG A 264 -12.70 -4.27 20.80
N PRO A 265 -12.29 -4.74 22.00
CA PRO A 265 -13.10 -4.58 23.20
C PRO A 265 -13.50 -3.10 23.40
N GLY A 266 -14.78 -2.84 23.62
CA GLY A 266 -15.33 -1.48 23.75
C GLY A 266 -15.76 -0.81 22.44
N SER A 267 -15.47 -1.41 21.28
CA SER A 267 -16.01 -0.95 20.00
C SER A 267 -17.53 -1.14 19.91
N ASN A 268 -18.18 -0.24 19.19
CA ASN A 268 -19.61 -0.25 18.92
C ASN A 268 -19.87 0.34 17.51
N GLN A 269 -21.15 0.50 17.16
CA GLN A 269 -21.54 1.08 15.88
C GLN A 269 -21.11 2.55 15.72
N GLU A 270 -21.02 3.32 16.80
CA GLU A 270 -20.54 4.71 16.76
C GLU A 270 -19.04 4.77 16.44
N THR A 271 -18.24 3.85 16.99
CA THR A 271 -16.82 3.74 16.65
C THR A 271 -16.59 3.27 15.22
N ASP A 272 -17.45 2.41 14.68
CA ASP A 272 -17.38 2.01 13.26
C ASP A 272 -17.62 3.19 12.34
N LYS A 273 -18.66 3.98 12.64
CA LYS A 273 -18.99 5.17 11.89
C LYS A 273 -17.87 6.20 11.95
N LEU A 274 -17.34 6.49 13.14
CA LEU A 274 -16.20 7.39 13.31
C LEU A 274 -15.00 6.93 12.47
N LEU A 275 -14.67 5.64 12.52
CA LEU A 275 -13.53 5.10 11.79
C LEU A 275 -13.74 5.23 10.26
N LEU A 276 -14.95 4.96 9.78
CA LEU A 276 -15.31 5.16 8.38
C LEU A 276 -15.22 6.62 7.95
N ASP A 277 -15.76 7.54 8.76
CA ASP A 277 -15.72 8.99 8.50
C ASP A 277 -14.27 9.50 8.45
N LEU A 278 -13.40 9.02 9.35
CA LEU A 278 -11.97 9.33 9.34
C LEU A 278 -11.26 8.80 8.08
N ILE A 279 -11.59 7.59 7.63
CA ILE A 279 -11.00 7.00 6.42
C ILE A 279 -11.44 7.75 5.16
N ARG A 280 -12.72 8.14 5.10
CA ARG A 280 -13.27 8.96 4.00
C ARG A 280 -12.59 10.32 3.95
N LEU A 281 -12.53 11.01 5.09
CA LEU A 281 -11.82 12.29 5.19
C LEU A 281 -10.36 12.17 4.76
N TRP A 282 -9.67 11.10 5.19
CA TRP A 282 -8.28 10.88 4.78
C TRP A 282 -8.16 10.73 3.26
N HIS A 283 -9.02 9.93 2.62
CA HIS A 283 -9.03 9.82 1.16
C HIS A 283 -9.35 11.13 0.44
N GLU A 284 -10.34 11.88 0.94
CA GLU A 284 -10.73 13.18 0.39
C GLU A 284 -9.57 14.18 0.45
N GLU A 285 -8.82 14.21 1.56
CA GLU A 285 -7.65 15.06 1.72
C GLU A 285 -6.47 14.62 0.83
N GLU A 286 -6.25 13.32 0.66
CA GLU A 286 -5.24 12.79 -0.27
C GLU A 286 -5.56 13.16 -1.72
N GLU A 287 -6.83 13.02 -2.14
CA GLU A 287 -7.30 13.41 -3.47
C GLU A 287 -7.18 14.93 -3.68
N ARG A 288 -7.57 15.73 -2.69
CA ARG A 288 -7.49 17.19 -2.74
C ARG A 288 -6.05 17.69 -2.85
N LEU A 289 -5.12 17.09 -2.11
CA LEU A 289 -3.72 17.51 -2.09
C LEU A 289 -2.87 16.85 -3.17
N GLY A 290 -3.35 15.78 -3.80
CA GLY A 290 -2.62 15.04 -4.83
C GLY A 290 -1.42 14.25 -4.31
N ILE A 291 -1.34 14.02 -2.99
CA ILE A 291 -0.28 13.25 -2.33
C ILE A 291 -0.88 12.29 -1.32
N GLU A 292 -0.23 11.16 -1.11
CA GLU A 292 -0.55 10.28 0.02
C GLU A 292 -0.04 10.89 1.33
N ILE A 293 -0.85 10.78 2.39
CA ILE A 293 -0.58 11.40 3.69
C ILE A 293 -0.25 10.31 4.70
N ASP A 294 0.84 10.47 5.46
CA ASP A 294 1.18 9.51 6.51
C ASP A 294 0.13 9.50 7.64
N ALA A 295 -0.20 8.31 8.15
CA ALA A 295 -1.18 8.10 9.20
C ALA A 295 -0.94 8.96 10.45
N ARG A 296 0.33 9.23 10.80
CA ARG A 296 0.68 10.08 11.94
C ARG A 296 0.36 11.55 11.66
N VAL A 297 0.60 12.01 10.44
CA VAL A 297 0.27 13.38 10.05
C VAL A 297 -1.23 13.58 10.07
N PHE A 298 -1.97 12.64 9.47
CA PHE A 298 -3.42 12.67 9.49
C PHE A 298 -3.98 12.63 10.93
N ALA A 299 -3.56 11.64 11.72
CA ALA A 299 -3.98 11.51 13.12
C ALA A 299 -3.66 12.75 13.96
N TYR A 300 -2.52 13.41 13.73
CA TYR A 300 -2.15 14.64 14.41
C TYR A 300 -3.14 15.77 14.10
N VAL A 301 -3.47 15.98 12.82
CA VAL A 301 -4.40 17.06 12.43
C VAL A 301 -5.79 16.81 13.00
N VAL A 302 -6.33 15.60 12.82
CA VAL A 302 -7.69 15.30 13.32
C VAL A 302 -7.77 15.23 14.85
N SER A 303 -6.66 15.07 15.56
CA SER A 303 -6.65 15.09 17.03
C SER A 303 -6.95 16.45 17.64
N ASN A 304 -6.88 17.52 16.83
CA ASN A 304 -7.27 18.86 17.23
C ASN A 304 -8.80 19.08 17.22
N ASP A 305 -9.58 18.18 16.61
CA ASP A 305 -11.04 18.22 16.67
C ASP A 305 -11.57 17.40 17.87
N ASP A 306 -12.54 17.97 18.59
CA ASP A 306 -13.24 17.33 19.70
C ASP A 306 -14.33 16.32 19.23
N GLN A 307 -14.51 16.10 17.92
CA GLN A 307 -15.41 15.08 17.38
C GLN A 307 -15.17 13.68 17.98
N LEU A 308 -13.90 13.35 18.24
CA LEU A 308 -13.51 12.06 18.83
C LEU A 308 -14.09 11.87 20.25
N ASP A 309 -14.20 12.95 21.03
CA ASP A 309 -14.71 12.91 22.39
C ASP A 309 -16.18 12.47 22.44
N ARG A 310 -16.95 12.85 21.43
CA ARG A 310 -18.38 12.48 21.34
C ARG A 310 -18.52 10.99 21.07
N ALA A 311 -17.78 10.47 20.10
CA ALA A 311 -17.83 9.07 19.69
C ALA A 311 -17.21 8.10 20.71
N LEU A 312 -16.35 8.58 21.61
CA LEU A 312 -15.74 7.78 22.68
C LEU A 312 -16.34 8.09 24.06
N SER A 313 -17.38 8.92 24.13
CA SER A 313 -18.03 9.30 25.38
C SER A 313 -18.56 8.10 26.18
N HIS A 314 -19.02 7.05 25.50
CA HIS A 314 -19.53 5.82 26.11
C HIS A 314 -18.46 5.00 26.83
N LEU A 315 -17.19 5.18 26.49
CA LEU A 315 -16.08 4.48 27.16
C LEU A 315 -15.70 5.13 28.49
N GLY A 316 -16.18 6.34 28.78
CA GLY A 316 -15.80 7.08 29.99
C GLY A 316 -14.30 7.42 30.07
N LEU A 317 -13.59 7.31 28.94
CA LEU A 317 -12.14 7.52 28.81
C LEU A 317 -11.79 8.88 28.21
N VAL A 318 -12.76 9.77 28.03
CA VAL A 318 -12.56 11.08 27.41
C VAL A 318 -11.67 11.93 28.30
N GLN A 319 -10.43 12.14 27.87
CA GLN A 319 -9.58 13.20 28.37
C GLN A 319 -9.53 14.31 27.31
N PRO A 320 -9.75 15.58 27.66
CA PRO A 320 -9.62 16.71 26.72
C PRO A 320 -8.14 17.00 26.46
N ASN A 321 -7.41 16.01 25.97
CA ASN A 321 -5.99 16.05 25.71
C ASN A 321 -5.74 15.65 24.24
N PRO A 322 -5.27 16.57 23.38
CA PRO A 322 -4.93 16.30 21.99
C PRO A 322 -3.96 15.12 21.83
N TYR A 323 -3.00 14.95 22.74
CA TYR A 323 -2.08 13.81 22.71
C TYR A 323 -2.81 12.47 22.88
N TRP A 324 -3.77 12.40 23.81
CA TRP A 324 -4.55 11.18 24.00
C TRP A 324 -5.40 10.87 22.75
N ARG A 325 -6.02 11.90 22.15
CA ARG A 325 -6.78 11.74 20.90
C ARG A 325 -5.89 11.28 19.76
N PHE A 326 -4.70 11.86 19.61
CA PHE A 326 -3.71 11.43 18.64
C PHE A 326 -3.39 9.94 18.77
N GLN A 327 -3.07 9.46 19.99
CA GLN A 327 -2.76 8.05 20.23
C GLN A 327 -3.97 7.14 19.96
N ALA A 328 -5.16 7.56 20.37
CA ALA A 328 -6.40 6.81 20.12
C ALA A 328 -6.68 6.68 18.62
N ILE A 329 -6.63 7.78 17.87
CA ILE A 329 -6.84 7.81 16.42
C ILE A 329 -5.77 6.99 15.71
N TYR A 330 -4.49 7.27 15.98
CA TYR A 330 -3.39 6.57 15.35
C TYR A 330 -3.41 5.06 15.61
N GLY A 331 -3.85 4.64 16.80
CA GLY A 331 -4.02 3.23 17.16
C GLY A 331 -5.22 2.53 16.48
N LEU A 332 -6.22 3.29 16.03
CA LEU A 332 -7.37 2.80 15.26
C LEU A 332 -7.05 2.69 13.76
N LEU A 333 -6.26 3.63 13.24
CA LEU A 333 -5.82 3.63 11.84
C LEU A 333 -4.88 2.45 11.53
N TRP A 334 -4.68 2.21 10.25
CA TRP A 334 -3.72 1.24 9.73
C TRP A 334 -2.86 1.86 8.64
N SER A 335 -1.72 1.21 8.37
CA SER A 335 -0.85 1.58 7.25
C SER A 335 -1.58 1.38 5.93
N ARG A 336 -1.37 2.30 4.99
CA ARG A 336 -1.97 2.31 3.65
C ARG A 336 -0.97 2.82 2.61
N GLY A 337 -1.38 2.81 1.34
CA GLY A 337 -0.69 3.51 0.27
C GLY A 337 0.71 2.96 -0.07
N ASN A 338 1.58 3.85 -0.55
CA ASN A 338 2.95 3.60 -0.99
C ASN A 338 3.79 2.93 0.09
N ILE A 339 3.54 3.19 1.38
CA ILE A 339 4.27 2.54 2.48
C ILE A 339 4.08 1.00 2.44
N LEU A 340 2.91 0.53 2.03
CA LEU A 340 2.65 -0.90 1.85
C LEU A 340 3.20 -1.39 0.51
N ARG A 341 2.91 -0.67 -0.57
CA ARG A 341 3.30 -1.05 -1.94
C ARG A 341 4.82 -1.16 -2.09
N SER A 342 5.58 -0.26 -1.49
CA SER A 342 7.04 -0.23 -1.60
C SER A 342 7.73 -1.41 -0.91
N ARG A 343 7.14 -1.90 0.19
CA ARG A 343 7.69 -3.03 0.95
C ARG A 343 7.52 -4.36 0.21
N ALA A 344 6.46 -4.52 -0.56
CA ALA A 344 6.17 -5.76 -1.26
C ALA A 344 7.26 -6.14 -2.27
N LEU A 345 7.88 -5.13 -2.90
CA LEU A 345 8.92 -5.30 -3.93
C LEU A 345 10.31 -4.81 -3.48
N SER A 346 10.46 -4.50 -2.18
CA SER A 346 11.75 -4.05 -1.66
C SER A 346 12.75 -5.19 -1.69
N SER A 347 13.95 -4.93 -2.23
CA SER A 347 15.07 -5.85 -2.22
C SER A 347 16.21 -5.29 -1.40
N TYR A 348 16.87 -6.16 -0.64
CA TYR A 348 18.08 -5.79 0.09
C TYR A 348 19.28 -5.84 -0.86
N ASN A 349 20.05 -4.75 -0.88
CA ASN A 349 21.35 -4.70 -1.55
C ASN A 349 22.42 -4.21 -0.54
N PRO A 350 23.50 -4.98 -0.30
CA PRO A 350 24.54 -4.60 0.65
C PRO A 350 25.47 -3.49 0.15
N PHE A 351 25.41 -3.15 -1.14
CA PHE A 351 26.31 -2.20 -1.80
C PHE A 351 25.63 -0.87 -2.16
N ALA A 352 24.29 -0.86 -2.25
CA ALA A 352 23.52 0.33 -2.65
C ALA A 352 22.18 0.41 -1.92
N VAL A 353 21.68 1.63 -1.72
CA VAL A 353 20.30 1.85 -1.30
C VAL A 353 19.44 2.01 -2.54
N LEU A 354 18.57 1.04 -2.80
CA LEU A 354 17.62 1.12 -3.90
C LEU A 354 16.50 2.11 -3.56
N PRO A 355 16.00 2.88 -4.54
CA PRO A 355 14.77 3.66 -4.38
C PRO A 355 13.59 2.76 -4.03
N ASP A 356 12.63 3.28 -3.27
CA ASP A 356 11.40 2.58 -2.94
C ASP A 356 10.64 2.19 -4.22
N ALA A 357 10.35 0.90 -4.39
CA ALA A 357 9.50 0.41 -5.46
C ALA A 357 8.05 0.93 -5.31
N ASP A 358 7.29 0.95 -6.39
CA ASP A 358 5.83 1.11 -6.34
C ASP A 358 5.21 0.42 -7.56
N ARG A 359 4.45 -0.66 -7.30
CA ARG A 359 3.84 -1.49 -8.34
C ARG A 359 2.92 -0.70 -9.28
N GLU A 360 2.25 0.35 -8.79
CA GLU A 360 1.31 1.13 -9.61
C GLU A 360 2.03 1.83 -10.77
N LEU A 361 3.29 2.25 -10.59
CA LEU A 361 4.09 2.88 -11.65
C LEU A 361 4.30 1.94 -12.85
N LEU A 362 4.52 0.65 -12.59
CA LEU A 362 4.73 -0.34 -13.63
C LEU A 362 3.40 -0.82 -14.22
N LEU A 363 2.38 -0.97 -13.37
CA LEU A 363 1.04 -1.37 -13.81
C LEU A 363 0.39 -0.34 -14.73
N ASP A 364 0.61 0.96 -14.49
CA ASP A 364 0.13 2.04 -15.39
C ASP A 364 0.68 1.89 -16.82
N VAL A 365 1.88 1.33 -16.98
CA VAL A 365 2.47 1.03 -18.29
C VAL A 365 2.01 -0.31 -18.84
N LEU A 366 1.97 -1.36 -18.02
CA LEU A 366 1.65 -2.72 -18.47
C LEU A 366 0.15 -2.94 -18.76
N GLN A 367 -0.75 -2.27 -18.03
CA GLN A 367 -2.20 -2.46 -18.15
C GLN A 367 -2.88 -1.42 -19.05
N LYS A 368 -2.12 -0.47 -19.61
CA LYS A 368 -2.65 0.63 -20.43
C LYS A 368 -3.51 0.18 -21.61
N ASP A 369 -3.27 -1.02 -22.11
CA ASP A 369 -3.94 -1.58 -23.28
C ASP A 369 -4.93 -2.71 -22.94
N GLU A 370 -5.36 -2.91 -21.68
CA GLU A 370 -6.35 -3.95 -21.34
C GLU A 370 -7.78 -3.47 -21.68
N TYR A 371 -8.48 -4.19 -22.57
CA TYR A 371 -9.86 -3.86 -22.90
C TYR A 371 -10.81 -4.40 -21.84
N THR A 372 -11.49 -3.51 -21.12
CA THR A 372 -12.44 -3.89 -20.07
C THR A 372 -13.80 -4.23 -20.66
N VAL A 373 -14.29 -5.45 -20.37
CA VAL A 373 -15.61 -5.93 -20.77
C VAL A 373 -16.40 -6.29 -19.51
N TRP A 374 -17.63 -5.80 -19.40
CA TRP A 374 -18.52 -6.17 -18.31
C TRP A 374 -19.38 -7.38 -18.68
N LEU A 375 -19.48 -8.34 -17.76
CA LEU A 375 -20.20 -9.58 -17.96
C LEU A 375 -21.73 -9.39 -18.05
N ASP A 376 -22.25 -8.32 -17.47
CA ASP A 376 -23.67 -7.95 -17.54
C ASP A 376 -24.09 -7.38 -18.90
N ASN A 377 -23.12 -6.99 -19.74
CA ASN A 377 -23.41 -6.57 -21.11
C ASN A 377 -23.86 -7.78 -21.95
N PRO A 378 -25.01 -7.71 -22.65
CA PRO A 378 -25.53 -8.85 -23.41
C PRO A 378 -24.62 -9.29 -24.56
N ASP A 379 -23.78 -8.39 -25.07
CA ASP A 379 -22.81 -8.58 -26.16
C ASP A 379 -21.38 -8.81 -25.66
N TRP A 380 -21.17 -9.12 -24.37
CA TRP A 380 -19.84 -9.27 -23.78
C TRP A 380 -18.94 -10.25 -24.56
N ARG A 381 -19.48 -11.34 -25.10
CA ARG A 381 -18.73 -12.32 -25.91
C ARG A 381 -18.23 -11.71 -27.22
N GLU A 382 -19.04 -10.88 -27.86
CA GLU A 382 -18.66 -10.18 -29.11
C GLU A 382 -17.59 -9.13 -28.82
N GLN A 383 -17.69 -8.43 -27.70
CA GLN A 383 -16.69 -7.48 -27.24
C GLN A 383 -15.34 -8.15 -26.94
N VAL A 384 -15.34 -9.31 -26.28
CA VAL A 384 -14.14 -10.14 -26.07
C VAL A 384 -13.51 -10.53 -27.42
N ALA A 385 -14.33 -11.00 -28.37
CA ALA A 385 -13.86 -11.38 -29.69
C ALA A 385 -13.25 -10.22 -30.46
N GLU A 386 -13.88 -9.04 -30.41
CA GLU A 386 -13.41 -7.83 -31.09
C GLU A 386 -12.09 -7.31 -30.51
N ALA A 387 -11.91 -7.38 -29.19
CA ALA A 387 -10.64 -7.05 -28.55
C ALA A 387 -9.52 -8.00 -28.99
N PHE A 388 -9.80 -9.30 -29.03
CA PHE A 388 -8.85 -10.29 -29.52
C PHE A 388 -8.50 -10.14 -31.00
N LYS A 389 -9.44 -9.72 -31.87
CA LYS A 389 -9.13 -9.38 -33.27
C LYS A 389 -8.10 -8.25 -33.40
N ARG A 390 -8.04 -7.36 -32.40
CA ARG A 390 -7.07 -6.25 -32.33
C ARG A 390 -5.78 -6.63 -31.63
N GLY A 391 -5.63 -7.88 -31.16
CA GLY A 391 -4.48 -8.35 -30.40
C GLY A 391 -4.45 -7.86 -28.96
N ILE A 392 -5.59 -7.40 -28.43
CA ILE A 392 -5.69 -6.79 -27.10
C ILE A 392 -6.11 -7.83 -26.05
N SER A 393 -5.46 -7.82 -24.89
CA SER A 393 -5.88 -8.59 -23.71
C SER A 393 -7.19 -8.05 -23.13
N VAL A 394 -8.01 -8.92 -22.54
CA VAL A 394 -9.34 -8.54 -22.04
C VAL A 394 -9.45 -8.75 -20.54
N SER A 395 -9.97 -7.73 -19.85
CA SER A 395 -10.45 -7.86 -18.47
C SER A 395 -11.96 -8.07 -18.46
N LEU A 396 -12.41 -9.28 -18.19
CA LEU A 396 -13.84 -9.59 -18.04
C LEU A 396 -14.26 -9.37 -16.58
N ILE A 397 -15.09 -8.35 -16.33
CA ILE A 397 -15.52 -7.95 -14.99
C ILE A 397 -16.93 -8.45 -14.69
N ALA A 398 -17.11 -9.08 -13.54
CA ALA A 398 -18.42 -9.44 -13.01
C ALA A 398 -18.66 -8.78 -11.65
N HIS A 399 -19.90 -8.35 -11.42
CA HIS A 399 -20.34 -7.85 -10.12
C HIS A 399 -20.21 -8.91 -9.01
N PRO A 400 -20.15 -8.51 -7.73
CA PRO A 400 -19.95 -9.43 -6.61
C PRO A 400 -20.96 -10.58 -6.53
N ASP A 401 -22.19 -10.33 -6.99
CA ASP A 401 -23.30 -11.30 -6.94
C ASP A 401 -23.31 -12.26 -8.14
N ALA A 402 -22.58 -11.93 -9.21
CA ALA A 402 -22.55 -12.67 -10.47
C ALA A 402 -21.46 -13.76 -10.51
N LYS A 403 -20.99 -14.27 -9.36
CA LYS A 403 -19.91 -15.29 -9.29
C LYS A 403 -20.24 -16.55 -10.09
N ARG A 404 -21.51 -16.99 -10.08
CA ARG A 404 -21.97 -18.17 -10.81
C ARG A 404 -21.96 -17.94 -12.32
N ASP A 405 -22.35 -16.74 -12.74
CA ASP A 405 -22.35 -16.35 -14.15
C ASP A 405 -20.93 -16.20 -14.65
N LEU A 406 -20.03 -15.61 -13.84
CA LEU A 406 -18.60 -15.52 -14.17
C LEU A 406 -17.97 -16.89 -14.32
N LYS A 407 -18.25 -17.82 -13.38
CA LYS A 407 -17.80 -19.21 -13.50
C LYS A 407 -18.30 -19.86 -14.80
N SER A 408 -19.56 -19.63 -15.15
CA SER A 408 -20.16 -20.16 -16.38
C SER A 408 -19.53 -19.54 -17.63
N ALA A 409 -19.22 -18.25 -17.61
CA ALA A 409 -18.53 -17.54 -18.67
C ALA A 409 -17.11 -18.06 -18.88
N ILE A 410 -16.34 -18.24 -17.80
CA ILE A 410 -14.99 -18.84 -17.84
C ILE A 410 -15.03 -20.23 -18.47
N LEU A 411 -15.92 -21.10 -18.00
CA LEU A 411 -16.07 -22.45 -18.53
C LEU A 411 -16.53 -22.44 -20.00
N GLY A 412 -17.42 -21.50 -20.35
CA GLY A 412 -17.87 -21.29 -21.72
C GLY A 412 -16.73 -20.89 -22.67
N LEU A 413 -15.91 -19.92 -22.28
CA LEU A 413 -14.74 -19.48 -23.06
C LEU A 413 -13.67 -20.59 -23.20
N ALA A 414 -13.56 -21.47 -22.21
CA ALA A 414 -12.66 -22.61 -22.28
C ALA A 414 -13.19 -23.75 -23.17
N ALA A 415 -14.50 -23.82 -23.40
CA ALA A 415 -15.16 -24.89 -24.16
C ALA A 415 -15.54 -24.48 -25.59
N GLU A 416 -15.80 -23.20 -25.83
CA GLU A 416 -16.26 -22.64 -27.11
C GLU A 416 -15.18 -21.72 -27.70
N PRO A 417 -14.73 -21.97 -28.94
CA PRO A 417 -13.73 -21.12 -29.56
C PRO A 417 -14.30 -19.75 -29.91
N VAL A 418 -13.43 -18.73 -29.85
CA VAL A 418 -13.70 -17.40 -30.37
C VAL A 418 -13.27 -17.35 -31.83
N GLU A 419 -14.17 -16.91 -32.70
CA GLU A 419 -13.89 -16.77 -34.14
C GLU A 419 -13.11 -15.48 -34.44
N LEU A 420 -11.89 -15.63 -34.95
CA LEU A 420 -11.00 -14.55 -35.35
C LEU A 420 -10.72 -14.64 -36.84
N GLY A 421 -11.61 -14.06 -37.64
CA GLY A 421 -11.53 -14.14 -39.10
C GLY A 421 -11.69 -15.60 -39.56
N PHE A 422 -10.57 -16.25 -39.89
CA PHE A 422 -10.53 -17.65 -40.34
C PHE A 422 -9.97 -18.61 -39.28
N LEU A 423 -9.58 -18.11 -38.10
CA LEU A 423 -9.05 -18.92 -37.00
C LEU A 423 -10.11 -19.11 -35.92
N GLN A 424 -10.10 -20.28 -35.29
CA GLN A 424 -10.83 -20.58 -34.07
C GLN A 424 -9.81 -20.73 -32.95
N VAL A 425 -9.85 -19.83 -31.98
CA VAL A 425 -8.90 -19.82 -30.86
C VAL A 425 -9.64 -20.01 -29.54
N TYR A 426 -8.96 -20.60 -28.57
CA TYR A 426 -9.49 -20.76 -27.22
C TYR A 426 -8.80 -19.75 -26.31
N PRO A 427 -9.54 -18.75 -25.77
CA PRO A 427 -8.98 -17.82 -24.80
C PRO A 427 -8.43 -18.55 -23.58
N GLN A 428 -7.25 -18.15 -23.14
CA GLN A 428 -6.66 -18.63 -21.90
C GLN A 428 -7.00 -17.67 -20.77
N VAL A 429 -7.48 -18.22 -19.65
CA VAL A 429 -7.57 -17.48 -18.39
C VAL A 429 -6.18 -17.37 -17.79
N GLU A 430 -5.65 -16.15 -17.72
CA GLU A 430 -4.35 -15.89 -17.08
C GLU A 430 -4.49 -15.85 -15.56
N GLY A 431 -5.58 -15.26 -15.07
CA GLY A 431 -5.82 -15.10 -13.65
C GLY A 431 -7.23 -14.60 -13.36
N VAL A 432 -7.65 -14.80 -12.11
CA VAL A 432 -8.87 -14.22 -11.56
C VAL A 432 -8.45 -13.33 -10.42
N GLN A 433 -8.65 -12.04 -10.57
CA GLN A 433 -8.32 -11.03 -9.58
C GLN A 433 -9.59 -10.41 -9.00
N ARG A 434 -9.49 -9.87 -7.79
CA ARG A 434 -10.56 -9.04 -7.24
C ARG A 434 -10.52 -7.68 -7.91
N HIS A 435 -11.70 -7.16 -8.21
CA HIS A 435 -11.88 -5.83 -8.75
C HIS A 435 -12.70 -5.02 -7.75
N PRO A 436 -12.51 -3.68 -7.60
CA PRO A 436 -13.30 -2.87 -6.66
C PRO A 436 -14.82 -3.08 -6.81
N ARG A 437 -15.27 -3.34 -8.04
CA ARG A 437 -16.68 -3.63 -8.39
C ARG A 437 -17.00 -5.12 -8.54
N GLY A 438 -16.20 -6.03 -7.99
CA GLY A 438 -16.47 -7.47 -7.99
C GLY A 438 -15.25 -8.34 -8.28
N PHE A 439 -15.25 -9.00 -9.42
CA PHE A 439 -14.20 -9.93 -9.86
C PHE A 439 -13.81 -9.59 -11.29
N ALA A 440 -12.52 -9.58 -11.59
CA ALA A 440 -12.00 -9.45 -12.94
C ALA A 440 -11.27 -10.74 -13.33
N VAL A 441 -11.49 -11.19 -14.56
CA VAL A 441 -10.79 -12.32 -15.15
C VAL A 441 -9.97 -11.78 -16.30
N ARG A 442 -8.65 -11.93 -16.23
CA ARG A 442 -7.78 -11.58 -17.33
C ARG A 442 -7.76 -12.72 -18.34
N LEU A 443 -8.12 -12.39 -19.57
CA LEU A 443 -8.19 -13.29 -20.69
C LEU A 443 -7.15 -12.87 -21.73
N ARG A 444 -6.40 -13.85 -22.23
CA ARG A 444 -5.41 -13.63 -23.29
C ARG A 444 -5.49 -14.73 -24.34
N MET A 445 -5.02 -14.41 -25.54
CA MET A 445 -4.79 -15.39 -26.58
C MET A 445 -3.39 -15.99 -26.51
N ARG A 446 -3.31 -17.32 -26.64
CA ARG A 446 -2.04 -18.03 -26.71
C ARG A 446 -1.39 -17.94 -28.09
N GLU A 447 -2.20 -17.88 -29.16
CA GLU A 447 -1.70 -17.79 -30.54
C GLU A 447 -1.44 -16.36 -31.04
N ALA A 448 -1.51 -15.35 -30.17
CA ALA A 448 -1.00 -14.01 -30.50
C ALA A 448 0.52 -14.09 -30.59
N VAL A 449 1.01 -14.29 -31.82
CA VAL A 449 2.42 -14.26 -32.18
C VAL A 449 3.05 -12.98 -31.62
N GLN A 450 4.07 -13.14 -30.78
CA GLN A 450 4.99 -12.05 -30.39
C GLN A 450 5.76 -11.54 -31.60
#